data_AF-A0A955VJT3-F1
#
_entry.id   AF-A0A955VJT3-F1
#
_cell.length_a   1.000
_cell.length_b   1.000
_cell.length_c   1.000
_cell.angle_alpha   90.00
_cell.angle_beta   90.00
_cell.angle_gamma   90.00
#
_symmetry.space_group_name_H-M   'P 1'
#
loop_
_entity.id
_entity.type
_entity.pdbx_description
1 polymer ?
#
loop_
_entity_poly.entity_id
_entity_poly.type
_entity_poly.pdbx_seq_one_letter_code
_entity_poly.pdbx_strand_id
1 'polypeptide(L)'
;MSENLAPETEKSIGTGWIIGVLLLVSAIIGVYSFELFRSSRRYLNEALTNIRKRGHVLSTQQCIEEVLSFRRNCRSMAKLCDSLVPRAMGLCLEQKSRLKYCRALPTSTARTTFGAKDCKRRQKEGATRALYNACGTSYRMIDAHCHRELDPKLRRSLPFYRDRKDTEG
;
A
#
# COMPACT_ATOMS: atom_id res chain seq x y z
N MET A 1 47.99 -15.36 -40.80
CA MET A 1 46.94 -15.14 -41.80
C MET A 1 45.83 -14.39 -41.08
N SER A 2 45.87 -13.06 -41.16
CA SER A 2 44.95 -12.16 -40.48
C SER A 2 44.07 -11.53 -41.54
N GLU A 3 42.83 -11.99 -41.65
CA GLU A 3 41.81 -11.34 -42.49
C GLU A 3 41.13 -10.24 -41.68
N ASN A 4 41.28 -9.03 -42.21
CA ASN A 4 40.77 -7.78 -41.68
C ASN A 4 39.25 -7.71 -41.93
N LEU A 5 38.44 -7.68 -40.87
CA LEU A 5 37.08 -7.13 -40.97
C LEU A 5 37.17 -5.61 -40.89
N ALA A 6 37.22 -4.97 -42.06
CA ALA A 6 36.98 -3.55 -42.18
C ALA A 6 35.48 -3.27 -41.95
N PRO A 7 35.11 -2.33 -41.06
CA PRO A 7 33.72 -1.89 -40.95
C PRO A 7 33.37 -0.99 -42.13
N GLU A 8 32.42 -1.41 -42.95
CA GLU A 8 31.85 -0.57 -44.01
C GLU A 8 31.04 0.56 -43.37
N THR A 9 31.61 1.77 -43.36
CA THR A 9 30.91 3.00 -42.99
C THR A 9 30.01 3.44 -44.15
N GLU A 10 28.84 2.81 -44.25
CA GLU A 10 27.75 3.31 -45.08
C GLU A 10 27.25 4.65 -44.49
N LYS A 11 27.04 5.66 -45.34
CA LYS A 11 26.65 7.03 -44.95
C LYS A 11 25.28 7.04 -44.26
N SER A 12 25.29 6.76 -42.95
CA SER A 12 24.13 6.61 -42.07
C SER A 12 23.55 7.97 -41.63
N ILE A 13 23.16 8.82 -42.58
CA ILE A 13 22.41 10.06 -42.29
C ILE A 13 20.99 9.72 -41.79
N GLY A 14 20.47 8.52 -42.11
CA GLY A 14 19.17 8.03 -41.64
C GLY A 14 19.16 7.41 -40.23
N THR A 15 20.15 6.58 -39.87
CA THR A 15 20.09 5.81 -38.61
C THR A 15 20.36 6.66 -37.37
N GLY A 16 21.25 7.67 -37.47
CA GLY A 16 21.52 8.60 -36.37
C GLY A 16 20.27 9.40 -35.98
N TRP A 17 19.45 9.79 -36.96
CA TRP A 17 18.17 10.45 -36.71
C TRP A 17 17.17 9.54 -36.00
N ILE A 18 17.07 8.27 -36.42
CA ILE A 18 16.18 7.28 -35.79
C ILE A 18 16.55 7.07 -34.32
N ILE A 19 17.85 6.87 -34.02
CA ILE A 19 18.34 6.73 -32.65
C ILE A 19 18.05 8.00 -31.83
N GLY A 20 18.29 9.18 -32.42
CA GLY A 20 18.00 10.46 -31.79
C GLY A 20 16.52 10.62 -31.43
N VAL A 21 15.61 10.33 -32.36
CA VAL A 21 14.16 10.37 -32.12
C VAL A 21 13.75 9.36 -31.04
N LEU A 22 14.30 8.15 -31.07
CA LEU A 22 13.96 7.11 -30.10
C LEU A 22 14.40 7.48 -28.67
N LEU A 23 15.58 8.08 -28.53
CA LEU A 23 16.06 8.63 -27.25
C LEU A 23 15.18 9.78 -26.78
N LEU A 24 14.78 10.67 -27.68
CA LEU A 24 13.93 11.81 -27.35
C LEU A 24 12.54 11.36 -26.89
N VAL A 25 11.92 10.39 -27.57
CA VAL A 25 10.65 9.78 -27.16
C VAL A 25 10.78 9.09 -25.80
N SER A 26 11.85 8.32 -25.58
CA SER A 26 12.13 7.68 -24.29
C SER A 26 12.24 8.71 -23.15
N ALA A 27 12.94 9.82 -23.38
CA ALA A 27 13.08 10.90 -22.41
C ALA A 27 11.73 11.56 -22.09
N ILE A 28 10.89 11.83 -23.10
CA ILE A 28 9.55 12.42 -22.90
C ILE A 28 8.68 11.49 -22.04
N ILE A 29 8.63 10.19 -22.38
CA ILE A 29 7.85 9.20 -21.62
C ILE A 29 8.38 9.10 -20.18
N GLY A 30 9.70 9.14 -20.00
CA GLY A 30 10.35 9.15 -18.69
C GLY A 30 9.92 10.33 -17.82
N VAL A 31 10.01 11.55 -18.35
CA VAL A 31 9.62 12.79 -17.65
C VAL A 31 8.11 12.77 -17.32
N TYR A 32 7.27 12.41 -18.28
CA TYR A 32 5.82 12.34 -18.07
C TYR A 32 5.43 11.31 -17.00
N SER A 33 6.05 10.13 -17.04
CA SER A 33 5.81 9.08 -16.04
C SER A 33 6.24 9.53 -14.64
N PHE A 34 7.34 10.28 -14.56
CA PHE A 34 7.88 10.78 -13.30
C PHE A 34 6.99 11.85 -12.66
N GLU A 35 6.43 12.77 -13.44
CA GLU A 35 5.46 13.75 -12.96
C GLU A 35 4.16 13.08 -12.47
N LEU A 36 3.62 12.13 -13.24
CA LEU A 36 2.43 11.37 -12.83
C LEU A 36 2.68 10.60 -11.53
N PHE A 37 3.89 10.06 -11.36
CA PHE A 37 4.29 9.35 -10.15
C PHE A 37 4.42 10.28 -8.94
N ARG A 38 4.97 11.48 -9.11
CA ARG A 38 5.05 12.49 -8.05
C ARG A 38 3.69 12.96 -7.59
N SER A 39 2.79 13.27 -8.52
CA SER A 39 1.41 13.65 -8.21
C SER A 39 0.68 12.54 -7.43
N SER A 40 0.81 11.29 -7.90
CA SER A 40 0.22 10.13 -7.21
C SER A 40 0.76 9.97 -5.79
N ARG A 41 2.08 10.12 -5.57
CA ARG A 41 2.67 10.00 -4.24
C ARG A 41 2.14 11.04 -3.25
N ARG A 42 1.94 12.29 -3.68
CA ARG A 42 1.41 13.35 -2.81
C ARG A 42 0.00 13.01 -2.34
N TYR A 43 -0.88 12.64 -3.27
CA TYR A 43 -2.26 12.23 -2.94
C TYR A 43 -2.30 11.04 -1.98
N LEU A 44 -1.46 10.03 -2.22
CA LEU A 44 -1.39 8.84 -1.37
C LEU A 44 -0.86 9.16 0.02
N ASN A 45 0.20 9.97 0.13
CA ASN A 45 0.76 10.38 1.41
C ASN A 45 -0.24 11.24 2.21
N GLU A 46 -0.96 12.13 1.55
CA GLU A 46 -1.99 12.94 2.18
C GLU A 46 -3.13 12.07 2.71
N ALA A 47 -3.63 11.13 1.89
CA ALA A 47 -4.65 10.19 2.33
C ALA A 47 -4.20 9.34 3.52
N LEU A 48 -2.98 8.80 3.49
CA LEU A 48 -2.41 8.06 4.62
C LEU A 48 -2.22 8.92 5.87
N THR A 49 -1.82 10.18 5.70
CA THR A 49 -1.68 11.15 6.79
C THR A 49 -3.04 11.46 7.42
N ASN A 50 -4.09 11.61 6.62
CA ASN A 50 -5.44 11.82 7.11
C ASN A 50 -5.97 10.61 7.88
N ILE A 51 -5.75 9.39 7.37
CA ILE A 51 -6.09 8.14 8.08
C ILE A 51 -5.35 8.06 9.41
N ARG A 52 -4.06 8.39 9.43
CA ARG A 52 -3.25 8.42 10.65
C ARG A 52 -3.84 9.42 11.65
N LYS A 53 -4.09 10.66 11.25
CA LYS A 53 -4.66 11.70 12.15
C LYS A 53 -6.00 11.27 12.74
N ARG A 54 -6.88 10.67 11.93
CA ARG A 54 -8.20 10.20 12.38
C ARG A 54 -8.13 8.92 13.22
N GLY A 55 -7.05 8.13 13.11
CA GLY A 55 -6.90 6.86 13.81
C GLY A 55 -7.08 6.94 15.34
N HIS A 56 -6.80 8.08 15.96
CA HIS A 56 -7.00 8.28 17.41
C HIS A 56 -8.47 8.26 17.85
N VAL A 57 -9.38 8.76 16.99
CA VAL A 57 -10.81 8.86 17.31
C VAL A 57 -11.62 7.68 16.77
N LEU A 58 -11.17 7.08 15.66
CA LEU A 58 -11.89 5.99 15.01
C LEU A 58 -11.85 4.70 15.83
N SER A 59 -12.94 3.93 15.82
CA SER A 59 -12.98 2.53 16.29
C SER A 59 -12.29 1.59 15.30
N THR A 60 -12.04 0.33 15.70
CA THR A 60 -11.42 -0.67 14.80
C THR A 60 -12.27 -0.90 13.54
N GLN A 61 -13.60 -0.90 13.66
CA GLN A 61 -14.50 -1.04 12.51
C GLN A 61 -14.50 0.21 11.63
N GLN A 62 -14.50 1.39 12.24
CA GLN A 62 -14.39 2.64 11.49
C GLN A 62 -13.05 2.77 10.76
N CYS A 63 -11.95 2.21 11.28
CA CYS A 63 -10.70 2.09 10.53
C CYS A 63 -10.87 1.26 9.25
N ILE A 64 -11.65 0.18 9.28
CA ILE A 64 -11.93 -0.63 8.07
C ILE A 64 -12.69 0.23 7.06
N GLU A 65 -13.73 0.95 7.49
CA GLU A 65 -14.54 1.80 6.62
C GLU A 65 -13.70 2.92 6.00
N GLU A 66 -12.84 3.58 6.78
CA GLU A 66 -11.95 4.63 6.27
C GLU A 66 -10.97 4.08 5.23
N VAL A 67 -10.40 2.90 5.46
CA VAL A 67 -9.48 2.25 4.51
C VAL A 67 -10.21 1.78 3.25
N LEU A 68 -11.43 1.27 3.37
CA LEU A 68 -12.27 0.90 2.22
C LEU A 68 -12.70 2.13 1.41
N SER A 69 -13.00 3.24 2.09
CA SER A 69 -13.28 4.54 1.47
C SER A 69 -12.06 5.05 0.70
N PHE A 70 -10.88 5.01 1.31
CA PHE A 70 -9.61 5.30 0.63
C PHE A 70 -9.44 4.43 -0.62
N ARG A 71 -9.66 3.11 -0.52
CA ARG A 71 -9.52 2.21 -1.67
C ARG A 71 -10.51 2.51 -2.79
N ARG A 72 -11.76 2.87 -2.44
CA ARG A 72 -12.82 3.24 -3.38
C ARG A 72 -12.48 4.53 -4.14
N ASN A 73 -11.89 5.50 -3.45
CA ASN A 73 -11.57 6.82 -4.00
C ASN A 73 -10.17 6.91 -4.63
N CYS A 74 -9.36 5.86 -4.51
CA CYS A 74 -8.01 5.85 -5.06
C CYS A 74 -8.04 5.87 -6.59
N ARG A 75 -7.67 7.02 -7.19
CA ARG A 75 -7.58 7.23 -8.64
C ARG A 75 -6.26 6.76 -9.26
N SER A 76 -5.33 6.28 -8.44
CA SER A 76 -4.02 5.79 -8.91
C SER A 76 -4.13 4.37 -9.50
N MET A 77 -3.00 3.83 -9.98
CA MET A 77 -2.89 2.45 -10.45
C MET A 77 -3.48 1.46 -9.43
N ALA A 78 -4.41 0.61 -9.84
CA ALA A 78 -5.17 -0.27 -8.95
C ALA A 78 -4.26 -1.11 -8.03
N LYS A 79 -3.16 -1.64 -8.59
CA LYS A 79 -2.14 -2.40 -7.84
C LYS A 79 -1.48 -1.58 -6.74
N LEU A 80 -1.20 -0.31 -7.00
CA LEU A 80 -0.62 0.60 -6.02
C LEU A 80 -1.61 0.85 -4.89
N CYS A 81 -2.87 1.13 -5.21
CA CYS A 81 -3.95 1.30 -4.23
C CYS A 81 -4.12 0.05 -3.34
N ASP A 82 -4.13 -1.14 -3.95
CA ASP A 82 -4.24 -2.41 -3.23
C ASP A 82 -3.06 -2.64 -2.27
N SER A 83 -1.83 -2.31 -2.71
CA SER A 83 -0.62 -2.46 -1.90
C SER A 83 -0.57 -1.54 -0.67
N LEU A 84 -1.35 -0.45 -0.68
CA LEU A 84 -1.39 0.53 0.41
C LEU A 84 -2.45 0.25 1.46
N VAL A 85 -3.42 -0.62 1.18
CA VAL A 85 -4.46 -1.03 2.13
C VAL A 85 -3.86 -1.55 3.46
N PRO A 86 -2.87 -2.47 3.46
CA PRO A 86 -2.26 -2.92 4.71
C PRO A 86 -1.62 -1.78 5.51
N ARG A 87 -0.91 -0.88 4.83
CA ARG A 87 -0.22 0.25 5.45
C ARG A 87 -1.21 1.26 6.04
N ALA A 88 -2.28 1.59 5.30
CA ALA A 88 -3.34 2.47 5.77
C ALA A 88 -4.02 1.90 7.02
N MET A 89 -4.32 0.60 7.01
CA MET A 89 -4.92 -0.07 8.17
C MET A 89 -3.98 -0.09 9.37
N GLY A 90 -2.70 -0.40 9.16
CA GLY A 90 -1.68 -0.36 10.21
C GLY A 90 -1.58 1.01 10.88
N LEU A 91 -1.49 2.08 10.08
CA LEU A 91 -1.45 3.45 10.58
C LEU A 91 -2.68 3.82 11.42
N CYS A 92 -3.87 3.36 11.04
CA CYS A 92 -5.10 3.63 11.80
C CYS A 92 -5.11 2.89 13.16
N LEU A 93 -4.67 1.62 13.17
CA LEU A 93 -4.63 0.80 14.37
C LEU A 93 -3.56 1.26 15.38
N GLU A 94 -2.41 1.75 14.89
CA GLU A 94 -1.27 2.17 15.73
C GLU A 94 -1.48 3.46 16.54
N GLN A 95 -2.54 4.22 16.25
CA GLN A 95 -2.81 5.50 16.90
C GLN A 95 -3.45 5.36 18.29
N LYS A 96 -4.08 4.22 18.59
CA LYS A 96 -4.78 4.01 19.86
C LYS A 96 -4.73 2.54 20.24
N SER A 97 -4.44 2.23 21.51
CA SER A 97 -4.46 0.85 21.97
C SER A 97 -5.84 0.23 21.73
N ARG A 98 -5.83 -0.92 21.06
CA ARG A 98 -7.02 -1.71 20.75
C ARG A 98 -7.16 -2.91 21.67
N LEU A 99 -6.44 -2.93 22.80
CA LEU A 99 -6.36 -4.08 23.69
C LEU A 99 -7.73 -4.60 24.16
N LYS A 100 -8.66 -3.70 24.50
CA LYS A 100 -10.04 -4.08 24.87
C LYS A 100 -10.77 -4.78 23.72
N TYR A 101 -10.61 -4.28 22.50
CA TYR A 101 -11.19 -4.90 21.30
C TYR A 101 -10.52 -6.24 21.02
N CYS A 102 -9.19 -6.31 21.08
CA CYS A 102 -8.43 -7.53 20.83
C CYS A 102 -8.72 -8.64 21.84
N ARG A 103 -8.92 -8.31 23.12
CA ARG A 103 -9.35 -9.29 24.15
C ARG A 103 -10.77 -9.80 23.96
N ALA A 104 -11.63 -8.99 23.34
CA ALA A 104 -13.01 -9.37 23.05
C ALA A 104 -13.13 -10.25 21.80
N LEU A 105 -12.07 -10.33 20.97
CA LEU A 105 -12.04 -11.25 19.84
C LEU A 105 -11.88 -12.69 20.33
N PRO A 106 -12.55 -13.65 19.69
CA PRO A 106 -12.35 -15.06 20.01
C PRO A 106 -10.87 -15.42 19.77
N THR A 107 -10.30 -16.22 20.67
CA THR A 107 -8.86 -16.60 20.75
C THR A 107 -8.26 -17.25 19.49
N SER A 108 -9.07 -17.54 18.47
CA SER A 108 -8.67 -18.20 17.23
C SER A 108 -9.08 -17.38 16.00
N THR A 109 -8.69 -16.11 15.94
CA THR A 109 -8.73 -15.31 14.70
C THR A 109 -7.89 -15.94 13.58
N ALA A 110 -6.81 -16.66 13.93
CA ALA A 110 -5.95 -17.40 12.99
C ALA A 110 -6.61 -18.60 12.27
N ARG A 111 -7.69 -19.21 12.81
CA ARG A 111 -8.45 -20.29 12.14
C ARG A 111 -9.85 -19.87 11.70
N THR A 112 -10.33 -18.70 12.12
CA THR A 112 -11.71 -18.29 11.87
C THR A 112 -11.81 -17.50 10.58
N THR A 113 -12.99 -17.57 9.99
CA THR A 113 -13.47 -16.72 8.88
C THR A 113 -13.67 -15.27 9.34
N PHE A 114 -12.72 -14.74 10.12
CA PHE A 114 -12.77 -13.43 10.75
C PHE A 114 -12.93 -12.34 9.69
N GLY A 115 -14.03 -11.59 9.79
CA GLY A 115 -14.42 -10.61 8.80
C GLY A 115 -14.93 -11.16 7.46
N ALA A 116 -14.85 -12.46 7.19
CA ALA A 116 -15.31 -13.02 5.92
C ALA A 116 -16.83 -12.86 5.73
N LYS A 117 -17.62 -13.00 6.81
CA LYS A 117 -19.07 -12.72 6.78
C LYS A 117 -19.34 -11.25 6.42
N ASP A 118 -18.60 -10.31 7.02
CA ASP A 118 -18.74 -8.89 6.76
C ASP A 118 -18.30 -8.52 5.33
N CYS A 119 -17.19 -9.08 4.84
CA CYS A 119 -16.73 -8.85 3.48
C CYS A 119 -17.69 -9.46 2.45
N LYS A 120 -18.23 -10.67 2.70
CA LYS A 120 -19.26 -11.28 1.85
C LYS A 120 -20.56 -10.46 1.84
N ARG A 121 -20.98 -9.93 2.99
CA ARG A 121 -22.15 -9.04 3.07
C ARG A 121 -21.96 -7.82 2.16
N ARG A 122 -20.82 -7.12 2.29
CA ARG A 122 -20.47 -5.97 1.43
C ARG A 122 -20.42 -6.33 -0.06
N GLN A 123 -19.93 -7.53 -0.39
CA GLN A 123 -19.94 -8.02 -1.77
C GLN A 123 -21.35 -8.19 -2.32
N LYS A 124 -22.28 -8.73 -1.52
CA LYS A 124 -23.70 -8.82 -1.89
C LYS A 124 -24.37 -7.46 -2.05
N GLU A 125 -23.91 -6.46 -1.30
CA GLU A 125 -24.35 -5.05 -1.40
C GLU A 125 -23.73 -4.32 -2.61
N GLY A 126 -23.00 -5.02 -3.49
CA GLY A 126 -22.44 -4.45 -4.72
C GLY A 126 -20.98 -4.01 -4.62
N ALA A 127 -20.25 -4.37 -3.55
CA ALA A 127 -18.82 -4.08 -3.49
C ALA A 127 -18.05 -4.85 -4.58
N THR A 128 -17.14 -4.13 -5.25
CA THR A 128 -16.27 -4.73 -6.27
C THR A 128 -15.33 -5.78 -5.67
N ARG A 129 -14.79 -6.67 -6.52
CA ARG A 129 -13.78 -7.65 -6.10
C ARG A 129 -12.56 -7.01 -5.43
N ALA A 130 -12.15 -5.83 -5.88
CA ALA A 130 -11.07 -5.06 -5.26
C ALA A 130 -11.41 -4.63 -3.83
N LEU A 131 -12.63 -4.16 -3.57
CA LEU A 131 -13.10 -3.81 -2.23
C LEU A 131 -13.25 -5.04 -1.33
N TYR A 132 -13.70 -6.18 -1.87
CA TYR A 132 -13.73 -7.45 -1.15
C TYR A 132 -12.33 -7.87 -0.68
N ASN A 133 -11.33 -7.80 -1.56
CA ASN A 133 -9.94 -8.10 -1.22
C ASN A 133 -9.35 -7.12 -0.20
N ALA A 134 -9.64 -5.83 -0.35
CA ALA A 134 -9.23 -4.81 0.61
C ALA A 134 -9.85 -5.07 1.99
N CYS A 135 -11.13 -5.45 2.04
CA CYS A 135 -11.83 -5.82 3.27
C CYS A 135 -11.14 -6.99 3.97
N GLY A 136 -10.88 -8.09 3.25
CA GLY A 136 -10.17 -9.23 3.82
C GLY A 136 -8.76 -8.88 4.31
N THR A 137 -8.06 -8.02 3.58
CA THR A 137 -6.73 -7.51 3.97
C THR A 137 -6.81 -6.69 5.26
N SER A 138 -7.80 -5.83 5.43
CA SER A 138 -7.99 -5.05 6.66
C SER A 138 -8.23 -5.93 7.87
N TYR A 139 -9.05 -6.99 7.76
CA TYR A 139 -9.25 -7.93 8.86
C TYR A 139 -7.99 -8.74 9.19
N ARG A 140 -7.19 -9.12 8.20
CA ARG A 140 -5.87 -9.75 8.45
C ARG A 140 -4.92 -8.81 9.19
N MET A 141 -4.96 -7.51 8.89
CA MET A 141 -4.16 -6.53 9.63
C MET A 141 -4.64 -6.33 11.07
N ILE A 142 -5.95 -6.41 11.32
CA ILE A 142 -6.51 -6.41 12.68
C ILE A 142 -6.02 -7.63 13.46
N ASP A 143 -6.14 -8.81 12.86
CA ASP A 143 -5.67 -10.07 13.44
C ASP A 143 -4.18 -9.98 13.81
N ALA A 144 -3.34 -9.58 12.86
CA ALA A 144 -1.91 -9.39 13.08
C ALA A 144 -1.61 -8.33 14.16
N HIS A 145 -2.37 -7.23 14.21
CA HIS A 145 -2.22 -6.21 15.24
C HIS A 145 -2.63 -6.72 16.63
N CYS A 146 -3.73 -7.46 16.73
CA CYS A 146 -4.19 -8.02 17.99
C CYS A 146 -3.25 -9.10 18.53
N HIS A 147 -2.68 -9.94 17.67
CA HIS A 147 -1.61 -10.85 18.07
C HIS A 147 -0.40 -10.10 18.65
N ARG A 148 -0.02 -8.95 18.08
CA ARG A 148 1.07 -8.10 18.62
C ARG A 148 0.72 -7.41 19.94
N GLU A 149 -0.52 -6.98 20.13
CA GLU A 149 -0.97 -6.33 21.37
C GLU A 149 -1.14 -7.32 22.52
N LEU A 150 -1.54 -8.57 22.22
CA LEU A 150 -1.79 -9.62 23.22
C LEU A 150 -0.53 -10.42 23.60
N ASP A 151 0.46 -10.54 22.70
CA ASP A 151 1.71 -11.26 22.98
C ASP A 151 2.88 -10.29 23.31
N PRO A 152 3.28 -10.19 24.59
CA PRO A 152 4.38 -9.32 25.01
C PRO A 152 5.76 -9.73 24.48
N LYS A 153 5.92 -10.97 23.98
CA LYS A 153 7.17 -11.43 23.35
C LYS A 153 7.28 -10.92 21.92
N LEU A 154 6.19 -10.95 21.14
CA LEU A 154 6.17 -10.39 19.78
C LEU A 154 6.37 -8.86 19.76
N ARG A 155 5.94 -8.17 20.81
CA ARG A 155 6.12 -6.71 20.91
C ARG A 155 7.60 -6.29 20.97
N ARG A 156 8.49 -7.15 21.47
CA ARG A 156 9.93 -6.84 21.67
C ARG A 156 10.82 -7.14 20.46
N SER A 157 10.37 -7.94 19.50
CA SER A 157 11.19 -8.45 18.40
C SER A 157 11.14 -7.62 17.11
N LEU A 158 10.53 -6.42 17.11
CA LEU A 158 10.31 -5.63 15.89
C LEU A 158 11.23 -4.40 15.79
N PRO A 159 11.91 -4.19 14.65
CA PRO A 159 12.74 -3.00 14.41
C PRO A 159 11.93 -1.70 14.34
N PHE A 160 10.63 -1.77 14.06
CA PHE A 160 9.76 -0.60 13.90
C PHE A 160 9.31 0.06 15.22
N TYR A 161 9.52 -0.59 16.38
CA TYR A 161 9.16 -0.05 17.69
C TYR A 161 10.33 0.66 18.39
N ARG A 162 11.52 0.70 17.78
CA ARG A 162 12.70 1.32 18.37
C ARG A 162 12.67 2.86 18.30
N ASP A 163 11.92 3.45 17.37
CA ASP A 163 11.94 4.90 17.09
C ASP A 163 10.98 5.77 17.94
N ARG A 164 10.04 5.20 18.71
CA ARG A 164 9.04 6.03 19.42
C ARG A 164 9.47 6.45 20.85
N LYS A 165 10.63 6.00 21.33
CA LYS A 165 11.09 6.36 22.70
C LYS A 165 11.98 7.60 22.76
N ASP A 166 12.36 8.17 21.63
CA ASP A 166 13.42 9.18 21.59
C ASP A 166 12.88 10.61 21.31
N THR A 167 11.56 10.83 21.45
CA THR A 167 10.93 12.15 21.18
C THR A 167 10.10 12.69 22.34
N GLU A 168 10.25 12.12 23.55
CA GLU A 168 9.68 12.65 24.80
C GLU A 168 10.80 12.89 25.82
N GLY A 169 11.79 13.68 25.42
CA GLY A 169 12.87 14.21 26.25
C GLY A 169 12.98 15.71 26.07
#